data_AF-A0AB74UWS9-F1
#
_entry.id   AF-A0AB74UWS9-F1
#
_cell.length_a   1.000
_cell.length_b   1.000
_cell.length_c   1.000
_cell.angle_alpha   90.00
_cell.angle_beta   90.00
_cell.angle_gamma   90.00
#
_symmetry.space_group_name_H-M   'P 1'
#
loop_
_entity.id
_entity.type
_entity.pdbx_description
1 polymer ?
#
loop_
_entity_poly.entity_id
_entity_poly.type
_entity_poly.pdbx_seq_one_letter_code
_entity_poly.pdbx_strand_id
1 'polypeptide(L)' 'MDVTFVATQVGRDFRGEVVDLRTQECLMRTGFYAGAETAVSAAASMWRASMAKRAADAADPVEVAA' A
#
# COMPACT_ATOMS: atom_id res chain seq x y z
N MET A 1 -10.61 -0.89 -7.59
CA MET A 1 -10.53 -0.37 -6.22
C MET A 1 -9.94 1.01 -6.32
N ASP A 2 -10.61 2.03 -5.80
CA ASP A 2 -10.19 3.43 -5.91
C ASP A 2 -9.38 3.80 -4.67
N VAL A 3 -8.06 3.95 -4.84
CA VAL A 3 -7.14 4.30 -3.75
C VAL A 3 -6.45 5.62 -4.01
N THR A 4 -6.09 6.32 -2.94
CA THR A 4 -5.18 7.47 -2.98
C THR A 4 -3.93 7.18 -2.16
N PHE A 5 -2.85 7.87 -2.50
CA PHE A 5 -1.56 7.76 -1.82
C PHE A 5 -1.26 9.09 -1.15
N VAL A 6 -1.18 9.07 0.17
CA VAL A 6 -0.95 10.28 0.97
C VAL A 6 0.30 10.12 1.81
N ALA A 7 0.93 11.23 2.17
CA ALA A 7 1.96 11.27 3.18
C ALA A 7 1.41 11.95 4.43
N THR A 8 1.55 11.27 5.56
CA THR A 8 1.19 11.79 6.88
C THR A 8 2.48 12.09 7.64
N GLN A 9 2.62 13.33 8.12
CA GLN A 9 3.79 13.73 8.91
C GLN A 9 3.71 13.11 10.30
N VAL A 10 4.81 12.47 10.75
CA VAL A 10 4.95 11.85 12.06
C VAL A 10 6.25 12.34 12.70
N GLY A 11 6.12 13.37 13.54
CA GLY A 11 7.28 14.08 14.08
C GLY A 11 8.03 14.80 12.96
N ARG A 12 9.33 14.49 12.80
CA ARG A 12 10.18 15.07 11.76
C ARG A 12 10.13 14.32 10.42
N ASP A 13 9.57 13.12 10.42
CA ASP A 13 9.55 12.23 9.27
C ASP A 13 8.13 12.13 8.69
N PHE A 14 8.00 11.45 7.55
CA PHE A 14 6.75 11.20 6.83
C PHE A 14 6.51 9.71 6.69
N ARG A 15 5.23 9.33 6.75
CA ARG A 15 4.78 7.95 6.49
C ARG A 15 3.82 7.97 5.31
N GLY A 16 4.04 7.06 4.37
CA GLY A 16 3.17 6.89 3.22
C GLY A 16 1.99 6.00 3.58
N GLU A 17 0.80 6.36 3.15
CA GLU A 17 -0.43 5.63 3.44
C GLU A 17 -1.21 5.39 2.15
N VAL A 18 -1.74 4.17 2.01
CA VAL A 18 -2.69 3.80 0.96
C VAL A 18 -4.07 3.87 1.57
N VAL A 19 -4.92 4.76 1.06
CA VAL A 19 -6.26 5.01 1.61
C VAL A 19 -7.30 4.64 0.58
N ASP A 20 -8.28 3.84 0.98
CA ASP A 20 -9.47 3.57 0.17
C ASP A 20 -10.33 4.84 0.12
N LEU A 21 -10.60 5.35 -1.09
CA LEU A 21 -11.37 6.59 -1.24
C LEU A 21 -12.85 6.45 -0.86
N ARG A 22 -13.40 5.23 -0.87
CA ARG A 22 -14.81 4.96 -0.56
C ARG A 22 -15.03 4.84 0.94
N THR A 23 -14.20 4.07 1.62
CA THR A 23 -14.35 3.81 3.06
C THR A 23 -13.52 4.76 3.92
N GLN A 24 -12.58 5.50 3.32
CA GLN A 24 -11.59 6.33 4.01
C GLN A 24 -10.68 5.52 4.95
N GLU A 25 -10.62 4.21 4.77
CA GLU A 25 -9.77 3.34 5.59
C GLU A 25 -8.34 3.30 5.06
N CYS A 26 -7.39 3.28 5.98
CA CYS A 26 -5.99 3.06 5.67
C CYS A 26 -5.74 1.56 5.47
N LEU A 27 -5.47 1.17 4.23
CA LEU A 27 -5.25 -0.22 3.82
C LEU A 27 -3.83 -0.67 4.12
N MET A 28 -2.86 0.23 3.95
CA MET A 28 -1.44 -0.05 4.09
C MET A 28 -0.68 1.20 4.53
N ARG A 29 0.42 0.98 5.25
CA ARG A 29 1.36 2.02 5.65
C ARG A 29 2.78 1.61 5.31
N THR A 30 3.59 2.57 4.92
CA THR A 30 5.03 2.37 4.72
C THR A 30 5.80 2.60 6.01
N GLY A 31 7.13 2.47 5.95
CA GLY A 31 8.03 2.98 6.99
C GLY A 31 8.08 4.51 7.02
N PHE A 32 9.07 5.05 7.75
CA PHE A 32 9.29 6.49 7.83
C PHE A 32 10.32 6.96 6.80
N TYR A 33 10.08 8.11 6.21
CA TYR A 33 10.92 8.75 5.19
C TYR A 33 11.11 10.23 5.52
N ALA A 34 12.26 10.80 5.17
CA ALA A 34 12.53 12.21 5.42
C ALA A 34 11.66 13.17 4.60
N GLY A 35 11.06 12.72 3.48
CA GLY A 35 10.28 13.55 2.56
C GLY A 35 8.91 12.95 2.23
N ALA A 36 7.90 13.82 2.13
CA ALA A 36 6.53 13.46 1.78
C ALA A 36 6.44 12.77 0.42
N GLU A 37 7.13 13.28 -0.61
CA GLU A 37 7.13 12.67 -1.95
C GLU A 37 7.70 11.25 -1.97
N THR A 38 8.76 11.01 -1.19
CA THR A 38 9.35 9.69 -1.03
C THR A 38 8.37 8.74 -0.33
N ALA A 39 7.70 9.21 0.71
CA ALA A 39 6.68 8.44 1.42
C ALA A 39 5.49 8.06 0.51
N VAL A 40 4.96 8.99 -0.29
CA VAL A 40 3.91 8.73 -1.28
C VAL A 40 4.38 7.71 -2.33
N SER A 41 5.58 7.90 -2.88
CA SER A 41 6.16 7.01 -3.89
C SER A 41 6.36 5.58 -3.36
N ALA A 42 6.77 5.45 -2.09
CA ALA A 42 6.88 4.18 -1.41
C ALA A 42 5.51 3.51 -1.23
N ALA A 43 4.48 4.27 -0.83
CA ALA A 43 3.12 3.74 -0.66
C ALA A 43 2.55 3.20 -1.98
N ALA A 44 2.73 3.96 -3.06
CA ALA A 44 2.32 3.53 -4.40
C ALA A 44 3.05 2.25 -4.85
N SER A 45 4.36 2.17 -4.60
CA SER A 45 5.16 0.99 -4.95
C SER A 45 4.73 -0.25 -4.17
N MET A 46 4.53 -0.12 -2.85
CA MET A 46 4.07 -1.22 -2.00
C MET A 46 2.68 -1.70 -2.39
N TRP A 47 1.75 -0.79 -2.70
CA TRP A 47 0.42 -1.16 -3.17
C TRP A 47 0.47 -1.97 -4.46
N ARG A 48 1.22 -1.49 -5.47
CA ARG A 48 1.38 -2.21 -6.75
C ARG A 48 1.97 -3.60 -6.55
N ALA A 49 3.02 -3.71 -5.74
CA ALA A 49 3.62 -5.01 -5.41
C ALA A 49 2.62 -5.95 -4.71
N SER A 50 1.83 -5.44 -3.77
CA SER A 50 0.79 -6.23 -3.10
C SER A 50 -0.30 -6.68 -4.07
N MET A 51 -0.74 -5.83 -5.00
CA MET A 51 -1.76 -6.20 -6.00
C MET A 51 -1.21 -7.24 -6.98
N ALA A 52 0.04 -7.09 -7.43
CA ALA A 52 0.70 -8.06 -8.28
C ALA A 52 0.81 -9.44 -7.61
N LYS A 53 1.21 -9.47 -6.32
CA LYS A 53 1.27 -10.71 -5.55
C LYS A 53 -0.11 -11.37 -5.44
N ARG A 54 -1.15 -10.62 -5.09
CA ARG A 54 -2.52 -11.16 -4.99
C ARG A 54 -3.03 -11.72 -6.32
N ALA A 55 -2.70 -11.06 -7.44
CA ALA A 55 -3.05 -11.55 -8.76
C ALA A 55 -2.31 -12.85 -9.10
N ALA A 56 -1.03 -12.98 -8.71
CA ALA A 56 -0.26 -14.20 -8.87
C ALA A 56 -0.82 -15.35 -8.02
N ASP A 57 -1.10 -15.10 -6.73
CA ASP A 57 -1.67 -16.10 -5.81
C ASP A 57 -3.06 -16.59 -6.28
N ALA A 58 -3.86 -15.72 -6.94
CA ALA A 58 -5.14 -16.09 -7.51
C ALA A 58 -5.02 -16.88 -8.83
N ALA A 59 -3.93 -16.71 -9.57
CA ALA A 59 -3.67 -17.40 -10.83
C ALA A 59 -3.06 -18.80 -10.63
N ASP A 60 -2.45 -19.05 -9.47
CA ASP A 60 -1.90 -20.34 -9.07
C ASP A 60 -2.66 -20.89 -7.83
N PRO A 61 -3.92 -21.32 -7.98
CA PRO A 61 -4.64 -21.94 -6.88
C PRO A 61 -3.97 -23.27 -6.55
N VAL A 62 -3.17 -23.30 -5.48
CA VAL A 62 -2.67 -24.56 -4.92
C VAL A 62 -3.88 -25.39 -4.53
N GLU A 63 -4.19 -26.40 -5.35
CA GLU A 63 -5.24 -27.38 -5.09
C GLU A 63 -4.77 -28.24 -3.92
N VAL A 64 -5.16 -27.86 -2.70
CA VAL A 64 -4.91 -28.71 -1.53
C VAL A 64 -5.88 -29.89 -1.63
N ALA A 65 -5.41 -30.98 -2.22
CA ALA A 65 -6.10 -32.27 -2.17
C ALA A 65 -6.29 -32.67 -0.70
N ALA A 66 -7.55 -32.76 -0.29
CA ALA A 66 -7.98 -33.14 1.07
C ALA A 66 -7.83 -34.65 1.31
#